data_AF-A0A9J6RHB7-F1
#
_entry.id   AF-A0A9J6RHB7-F1
#
_cell.length_a   1.000
_cell.length_b   1.000
_cell.length_c   1.000
_cell.angle_alpha   90.00
_cell.angle_beta   90.00
_cell.angle_gamma   90.00
#
_symmetry.space_group_name_H-M   'P 1'
#
loop_
_entity.id
_entity.type
_entity.pdbx_description
1 polymer ?
#
loop_
_entity_poly.entity_id
_entity_poly.type
_entity_poly.pdbx_seq_one_letter_code
_entity_poly.pdbx_strand_id
1 'polypeptide(L)'
;MKLRTVLLTAAVAITATQAFAARPVSIKYNEDIVVEGDQIYSHYVVSCSNGESKDISAWDKRKTWCVGKGLKDDCSKKQIKTAKQVCR
;
A
#
# COMPACT_ATOMS: atom_id res chain seq x y z
N MET A 1 -47.08 44.53 -8.90
CA MET A 1 -45.66 44.93 -8.87
C MET A 1 -44.79 43.69 -8.82
N LYS A 2 -43.61 43.76 -9.45
CA LYS A 2 -42.76 42.66 -9.93
C LYS A 2 -42.36 41.64 -8.87
N LEU A 3 -42.56 40.36 -9.22
CA LEU A 3 -41.96 39.16 -8.64
C LEU A 3 -40.42 39.30 -8.72
N ARG A 4 -39.70 39.15 -7.60
CA ARG A 4 -38.23 39.06 -7.59
C ARG A 4 -37.80 37.79 -6.89
N THR A 5 -37.85 36.69 -7.63
CA THR A 5 -37.26 35.41 -7.23
C THR A 5 -35.74 35.52 -7.45
N VAL A 6 -34.97 35.74 -6.38
CA VAL A 6 -33.50 35.68 -6.44
C VAL A 6 -33.11 34.22 -6.21
N LEU A 7 -32.97 33.47 -7.30
CA LEU A 7 -32.35 32.15 -7.31
C LEU A 7 -30.83 32.32 -7.15
N LEU A 8 -30.33 32.17 -5.92
CA LEU A 8 -28.91 32.00 -5.63
C LEU A 8 -28.51 30.56 -5.98
N THR A 9 -28.12 30.32 -7.23
CA THR A 9 -27.47 29.07 -7.62
C THR A 9 -26.01 29.12 -7.16
N ALA A 10 -25.73 28.61 -5.95
CA ALA A 10 -24.37 28.37 -5.51
C ALA A 10 -23.78 27.21 -6.34
N ALA A 11 -22.86 27.53 -7.24
CA ALA A 11 -22.10 26.52 -7.99
C ALA A 11 -21.15 25.79 -7.03
N VAL A 12 -21.51 24.57 -6.64
CA VAL A 12 -20.62 23.69 -5.87
C VAL A 12 -19.54 23.17 -6.82
N ALA A 13 -18.35 23.78 -6.75
CA ALA A 13 -17.17 23.28 -7.44
C ALA A 13 -16.71 21.99 -6.75
N ILE A 14 -17.06 20.84 -7.34
CA ILE A 14 -16.57 19.54 -6.91
C ILE A 14 -15.10 19.47 -7.34
N THR A 15 -14.18 19.71 -6.40
CA THR A 15 -12.76 19.49 -6.66
C THR A 15 -12.53 17.99 -6.83
N ALA A 16 -12.13 17.57 -8.03
CA ALA A 16 -11.72 16.20 -8.28
C ALA A 16 -10.45 15.93 -7.45
N THR A 17 -10.56 15.11 -6.40
CA THR A 17 -9.40 14.52 -5.76
C THR A 17 -8.69 13.65 -6.80
N GLN A 18 -7.56 14.14 -7.30
CA GLN A 18 -6.70 13.36 -8.19
C GLN A 18 -6.22 12.14 -7.40
N ALA A 19 -6.82 10.97 -7.68
CA ALA A 19 -6.43 9.70 -7.09
C ALA A 19 -5.08 9.28 -7.68
N PHE A 20 -3.99 9.79 -7.12
CA PHE A 20 -2.66 9.28 -7.42
C PHE A 20 -2.53 7.89 -6.78
N ALA A 21 -2.26 6.87 -7.59
CA ALA A 21 -1.94 5.54 -7.07
C ALA A 21 -0.79 5.66 -6.07
N ALA A 22 -0.98 5.14 -4.85
CA ALA A 22 0.00 5.29 -3.81
C ALA A 22 1.30 4.55 -4.19
N ARG A 23 2.42 5.08 -3.73
CA ARG A 23 3.75 4.58 -4.06
C ARG A 23 4.48 4.20 -2.78
N PRO A 24 5.33 3.16 -2.80
CA PRO A 24 6.16 2.86 -1.65
C PRO A 24 7.17 3.99 -1.43
N VAL A 25 7.20 4.50 -0.20
CA VAL A 25 8.09 5.57 0.27
C VAL A 25 9.30 4.98 0.98
N SER A 26 9.09 3.97 1.82
CA SER A 26 10.17 3.27 2.53
C SER A 26 9.83 1.80 2.74
N ILE A 27 10.85 0.96 2.88
CA ILE A 27 10.72 -0.45 3.22
C ILE A 27 11.68 -0.72 4.38
N LYS A 28 11.13 -0.98 5.56
CA LYS A 28 11.91 -1.19 6.78
C LYS A 28 11.88 -2.65 7.17
N TYR A 29 13.05 -3.20 7.49
CA TYR A 29 13.14 -4.50 8.16
C TYR A 29 12.51 -4.38 9.55
N ASN A 30 11.75 -5.40 9.94
CA ASN A 30 11.17 -5.50 11.27
C ASN A 30 11.87 -6.60 12.07
N GLU A 31 11.71 -7.86 11.66
CA GLU A 31 12.19 -9.03 12.40
C GLU A 31 12.28 -10.26 11.51
N ASP A 32 12.99 -11.30 11.97
CA ASP A 32 12.97 -12.63 11.36
C ASP A 32 12.01 -13.52 12.16
N ILE A 33 11.11 -14.21 11.44
CA ILE A 33 10.05 -15.02 12.03
C ILE A 33 10.30 -16.47 11.66
N VAL A 34 10.37 -17.32 12.68
CA VAL A 34 10.41 -18.77 12.54
C VAL A 34 8.97 -19.27 12.44
N VAL A 35 8.66 -19.93 11.34
CA VAL A 35 7.39 -20.60 11.10
C VAL A 35 7.56 -22.12 11.20
N GLU A 36 6.45 -22.81 11.33
CA GLU A 36 6.40 -24.26 11.50
C GLU A 36 7.22 -24.99 10.41
N GLY A 37 8.01 -25.99 10.83
CA GLY A 37 8.91 -26.72 9.94
C GLY A 37 10.24 -26.02 9.66
N ASP A 38 10.78 -25.25 10.62
CA ASP A 38 12.08 -24.57 10.58
C ASP A 38 12.27 -23.60 9.41
N GLN A 39 11.18 -23.17 8.77
CA GLN A 39 11.24 -22.13 7.75
C GLN A 39 11.37 -20.77 8.44
N ILE A 40 12.28 -19.94 7.94
CA ILE A 40 12.50 -18.59 8.45
C ILE A 40 12.20 -17.60 7.32
N TYR A 41 11.41 -16.58 7.61
CA TYR A 41 11.24 -15.42 6.72
C TYR A 41 11.56 -14.13 7.44
N SER A 42 12.05 -13.15 6.69
CA SER A 42 12.28 -11.80 7.18
C SER A 42 11.05 -10.94 6.92
N HIS A 43 10.48 -10.35 7.97
CA HIS A 43 9.35 -9.44 7.89
C HIS A 43 9.80 -8.01 7.63
N TYR A 44 9.10 -7.34 6.72
CA TYR A 44 9.30 -5.93 6.39
C TYR A 44 7.97 -5.18 6.40
N VAL A 45 8.07 -3.89 6.73
CA VAL A 45 6.96 -2.94 6.65
C VAL A 45 7.24 -1.93 5.55
N VAL A 46 6.32 -1.83 4.60
CA VAL A 46 6.32 -0.85 3.53
C VAL A 46 5.44 0.32 3.93
N SER A 47 5.99 1.53 3.96
CA SER A 47 5.20 2.76 4.10
C SER A 47 4.83 3.28 2.72
N CYS A 48 3.55 3.56 2.49
CA CYS A 48 3.01 4.06 1.24
C CYS A 48 2.76 5.57 1.30
N SER A 49 2.75 6.26 0.16
CA SER A 49 2.62 7.71 0.07
C SER A 49 1.25 8.26 0.49
N ASN A 50 0.25 7.38 0.64
CA ASN A 50 -1.07 7.71 1.20
C ASN A 50 -1.09 7.63 2.74
N GLY A 51 0.04 7.37 3.40
CA GLY A 51 0.14 7.24 4.85
C GLY A 51 -0.13 5.83 5.37
N GLU A 52 -0.53 4.89 4.51
CA GLU A 52 -0.72 3.50 4.91
C GLU A 52 0.61 2.77 5.10
N SER A 53 0.59 1.74 5.94
CA SER A 53 1.70 0.79 6.07
C SER A 53 1.20 -0.61 5.78
N LYS A 54 1.99 -1.38 5.02
CA LYS A 54 1.66 -2.73 4.57
C LYS A 54 2.81 -3.67 4.83
N ASP A 55 2.48 -4.93 5.10
CA ASP A 55 3.47 -5.96 5.38
C ASP A 55 3.90 -6.69 4.11
N ILE A 56 5.19 -6.99 4.02
CA ILE A 56 5.74 -7.94 3.05
C ILE A 56 6.71 -8.89 3.76
N SER A 57 6.88 -10.08 3.22
CA SER A 57 7.78 -11.11 3.74
C SER A 57 8.85 -11.45 2.70
N ALA A 58 10.07 -11.67 3.17
CA ALA A 58 11.19 -12.09 2.34
C ALA A 58 11.62 -13.50 2.72
N TRP A 59 11.74 -14.36 1.72
CA TRP A 59 12.06 -15.77 1.84
C TRP A 59 13.33 -16.11 1.07
N ASP A 60 13.86 -17.31 1.30
CA ASP A 60 14.97 -17.89 0.54
C ASP A 60 16.19 -16.95 0.48
N LYS A 61 16.52 -16.31 1.62
CA LYS A 61 17.56 -15.28 1.72
C LYS A 61 17.29 -14.06 0.83
N ARG A 62 16.06 -13.52 0.89
CA ARG A 62 15.57 -12.35 0.14
C ARG A 62 15.49 -12.53 -1.38
N LYS A 63 15.42 -13.78 -1.86
CA LYS A 63 15.23 -14.10 -3.28
C LYS A 63 13.75 -14.10 -3.69
N THR A 64 12.87 -14.33 -2.72
CA THR A 64 11.42 -14.39 -2.92
C THR A 64 10.76 -13.40 -1.97
N TRP A 65 9.85 -12.58 -2.47
CA TRP A 65 9.19 -11.50 -1.75
C TRP A 65 7.68 -11.64 -1.88
N CYS A 66 6.97 -11.86 -0.78
CA CYS A 66 5.55 -12.13 -0.79
C CYS A 66 4.77 -11.06 -0.03
N VAL A 67 3.50 -10.86 -0.40
CA VAL A 67 2.60 -9.95 0.30
C VAL A 67 2.23 -10.52 1.68
N GLY A 68 2.19 -9.64 2.69
CA GLY A 68 1.78 -10.00 4.04
C GLY A 68 2.87 -10.65 4.89
N LYS A 69 2.43 -11.24 6.01
CA LYS A 69 3.29 -11.90 7.01
C LYS A 69 3.19 -13.40 6.85
N GLY A 70 4.23 -14.05 6.30
CA GLY A 70 4.34 -15.51 6.35
C GLY A 70 3.55 -16.30 5.31
N LEU A 71 2.74 -15.67 4.46
CA LEU A 71 2.05 -16.35 3.36
C LEU A 71 2.89 -16.34 2.08
N LYS A 72 3.00 -17.49 1.41
CA LYS A 72 3.71 -17.69 0.14
C LYS A 72 2.77 -17.68 -1.08
N ASP A 73 1.67 -16.93 -1.02
CA ASP A 73 0.67 -16.92 -2.10
C ASP A 73 1.06 -15.93 -3.21
N ASP A 74 1.17 -14.65 -2.86
CA ASP A 74 1.32 -13.56 -3.83
C ASP A 74 2.77 -13.05 -3.84
N CYS A 75 3.63 -13.80 -4.55
CA CYS A 75 5.08 -13.66 -4.48
C CYS A 75 5.74 -13.12 -5.75
N SER A 76 6.88 -12.47 -5.57
CA SER A 76 7.73 -11.96 -6.64
C SER A 76 9.22 -12.18 -6.35
N LYS A 77 10.03 -12.20 -7.41
CA LYS A 77 11.50 -12.22 -7.29
C LYS A 77 12.10 -10.85 -6.93
N LYS A 78 11.31 -9.77 -6.91
CA LYS A 78 11.79 -8.39 -6.71
C LYS A 78 11.05 -7.69 -5.57
N GLN A 79 11.78 -7.26 -4.54
CA GLN A 79 11.27 -6.47 -3.41
C GLN A 79 10.39 -5.29 -3.84
N ILE A 80 10.91 -4.45 -4.75
CA ILE A 80 10.22 -3.24 -5.21
C ILE A 80 8.94 -3.56 -5.98
N LYS A 81 8.85 -4.74 -6.62
CA LYS A 81 7.61 -5.16 -7.30
C LYS A 81 6.53 -5.47 -6.27
N THR A 82 6.84 -6.24 -5.23
CA THR A 82 5.93 -6.55 -4.13
C THR A 82 5.53 -5.29 -3.36
N ALA A 83 6.48 -4.39 -3.07
CA ALA A 83 6.19 -3.12 -2.40
C ALA A 83 5.26 -2.21 -3.22
N LYS A 84 5.43 -2.15 -4.55
CA LYS A 84 4.50 -1.44 -5.43
C LYS A 84 3.13 -2.11 -5.49
N GLN A 85 3.06 -3.43 -5.39
CA GLN A 85 1.79 -4.17 -5.40
C GLN A 85 0.96 -3.88 -4.15
N VAL A 86 1.58 -3.83 -2.97
CA VAL A 86 0.84 -3.56 -1.72
C VAL A 86 0.44 -2.10 -1.52
N CYS A 87 1.12 -1.16 -2.18
CA CYS A 87 0.78 0.27 -2.15
C CYS A 87 -0.13 0.72 -3.29
N ARG A 88 -0.57 -0.18 -4.18
CA ARG A 88 -1.44 0.18 -5.30
C ARG A 88 -2.87 0.43 -4.88
#